data_AF-A0A523U5R2-F1
#
_entry.id   AF-A0A523U5R2-F1
#
_cell.length_a   1.000
_cell.length_b   1.000
_cell.length_c   1.000
_cell.angle_alpha   90.00
_cell.angle_beta   90.00
_cell.angle_gamma   90.00
#
_symmetry.space_group_name_H-M   'P 1'
#
loop_
_entity.id
_entity.type
_entity.pdbx_description
1 polymer ?
#
loop_
_entity_poly.entity_id
_entity_poly.type
_entity_poly.pdbx_seq_one_letter_code
_entity_poly.pdbx_strand_id
1 'polypeptide(L)'
;MSNGGNGKYQAKLEAFRTVESWGRLITTLSAGVLALSATFIRYIVGPDVEIVYSGVLFSAWVFLALSLVGGVLLLGALSHHLNQDEPEDLNIYASSIKWSGLVAWWAFILGIALFVLFVGLNL
;
A
#
# COMPACT_ATOMS: atom_id res chain seq x y z
N MET A 1 -41.66 2.22 -12.06
CA MET A 1 -40.88 3.28 -11.38
C MET A 1 -39.54 2.67 -10.99
N SER A 2 -38.45 3.34 -11.38
CA SER A 2 -37.09 2.77 -11.49
C SER A 2 -36.45 2.49 -10.13
N ASN A 3 -36.39 1.21 -9.73
CA ASN A 3 -35.51 0.71 -8.67
C ASN A 3 -34.10 0.38 -9.19
N GLY A 4 -33.80 0.64 -10.47
CA GLY A 4 -32.54 0.24 -11.11
C GLY A 4 -31.34 1.16 -10.86
N GLY A 5 -31.58 2.42 -10.45
CA GLY A 5 -30.51 3.39 -10.18
C GLY A 5 -29.77 3.14 -8.85
N ASN A 6 -30.50 2.74 -7.81
CA ASN A 6 -29.95 2.56 -6.45
C ASN A 6 -28.92 1.43 -6.36
N GLY A 7 -29.11 0.33 -7.11
CA GLY A 7 -28.20 -0.83 -7.05
C GLY A 7 -26.81 -0.53 -7.62
N LYS A 8 -26.73 0.19 -8.74
CA LYS A 8 -25.44 0.56 -9.36
C LYS A 8 -24.64 1.53 -8.48
N TYR A 9 -25.34 2.47 -7.86
CA TYR A 9 -24.74 3.41 -6.92
C TYR A 9 -24.13 2.69 -5.70
N GLN A 10 -24.90 1.80 -5.06
CA GLN A 10 -24.41 1.03 -3.92
C GLN A 10 -23.17 0.21 -4.25
N ALA A 11 -23.15 -0.45 -5.42
CA ALA A 11 -21.99 -1.22 -5.86
C ALA A 11 -20.74 -0.35 -6.08
N LYS A 12 -20.87 0.86 -6.64
CA LYS A 12 -19.76 1.80 -6.80
C LYS A 12 -19.22 2.27 -5.46
N LEU A 13 -20.11 2.61 -4.53
CA LEU A 13 -19.75 3.07 -3.19
C LEU A 13 -19.06 1.97 -2.38
N GLU A 14 -19.54 0.74 -2.48
CA GLU A 14 -18.92 -0.42 -1.84
C GLU A 14 -17.52 -0.66 -2.40
N ALA A 15 -17.35 -0.66 -3.72
CA ALA A 15 -16.03 -0.82 -4.33
C ALA A 15 -15.06 0.29 -3.91
N PHE A 16 -15.54 1.53 -3.80
CA PHE A 16 -14.75 2.66 -3.31
C PHE A 16 -14.26 2.43 -1.86
N ARG A 17 -15.16 2.00 -0.97
CA ARG A 17 -14.82 1.66 0.43
C ARG A 17 -13.84 0.49 0.51
N THR A 18 -13.96 -0.50 -0.38
CA THR A 18 -13.00 -1.60 -0.45
C THR A 18 -11.60 -1.09 -0.79
N VAL A 19 -11.47 -0.25 -1.82
CA VAL A 19 -10.18 0.32 -2.22
C VAL A 19 -9.60 1.22 -1.12
N GLU A 20 -10.43 2.00 -0.44
CA GLU A 20 -10.05 2.80 0.73
C GLU A 20 -9.48 1.93 1.86
N SER A 21 -10.20 0.85 2.21
CA SER A 21 -9.78 -0.09 3.25
C SER A 21 -8.43 -0.74 2.90
N TRP A 22 -8.27 -1.14 1.64
CA TRP A 22 -7.01 -1.72 1.16
C TRP A 22 -5.86 -0.71 1.20
N GLY A 23 -6.10 0.53 0.78
CA GLY A 23 -5.12 1.61 0.86
C GLY A 23 -4.65 1.86 2.29
N ARG A 24 -5.57 1.88 3.27
CA ARG A 24 -5.23 2.01 4.69
C ARG A 24 -4.41 0.84 5.20
N LEU A 25 -4.80 -0.38 4.86
CA LEU A 25 -4.11 -1.60 5.29
C LEU A 25 -2.68 -1.63 4.75
N ILE A 26 -2.48 -1.37 3.45
CA ILE A 26 -1.15 -1.35 2.82
C ILE A 26 -0.28 -0.28 3.45
N THR A 27 -0.80 0.93 3.66
CA THR A 27 -0.06 2.04 4.28
C THR A 27 0.36 1.68 5.70
N THR A 28 -0.55 1.11 6.48
CA THR A 28 -0.30 0.76 7.89
C THR A 28 0.70 -0.38 8.02
N LEU A 29 0.56 -1.43 7.21
CA LEU A 29 1.52 -2.53 7.19
C LEU A 29 2.89 -2.07 6.72
N SER A 30 2.97 -1.25 5.67
CA SER A 30 4.25 -0.70 5.19
C SER A 30 4.96 0.09 6.27
N ALA A 31 4.24 0.98 6.95
CA ALA A 31 4.79 1.77 8.07
C ALA A 31 5.26 0.87 9.22
N GLY A 32 4.43 -0.12 9.60
CA GLY A 32 4.74 -1.07 10.68
C GLY A 32 5.98 -1.91 10.37
N VAL A 33 6.06 -2.50 9.18
CA VAL A 33 7.21 -3.31 8.75
C VAL A 33 8.47 -2.44 8.67
N LEU A 34 8.38 -1.23 8.13
CA LEU A 34 9.53 -0.32 8.05
C LEU A 34 10.02 0.08 9.44
N ALA A 35 9.14 0.47 10.35
CA ALA A 35 9.51 0.86 11.71
C ALA A 35 10.09 -0.33 12.51
N LEU A 36 9.44 -1.49 12.47
CA LEU A 36 9.89 -2.68 13.18
C LEU A 36 11.21 -3.20 12.61
N SER A 37 11.34 -3.28 11.29
CA SER A 37 12.61 -3.72 10.67
C SER A 37 13.74 -2.73 10.97
N ALA A 38 13.50 -1.41 10.87
CA ALA A 38 14.53 -0.42 11.20
C ALA A 38 14.99 -0.49 12.67
N THR A 39 14.06 -0.73 13.60
CA THR A 39 14.36 -0.75 15.04
C THR A 39 14.97 -2.08 15.49
N PHE A 40 14.47 -3.19 14.97
CA PHE A 40 14.77 -4.53 15.49
C PHE A 40 15.57 -5.40 14.52
N ILE A 41 16.17 -4.84 13.46
CA ILE A 41 16.87 -5.66 12.44
C ILE A 41 17.89 -6.63 13.05
N ARG A 42 18.68 -6.18 14.03
CA ARG A 42 19.69 -7.02 14.69
C ARG A 42 19.10 -8.16 15.51
N TYR A 43 17.89 -7.98 16.04
CA TYR A 43 17.17 -9.05 16.72
C TYR A 43 16.58 -10.06 15.74
N ILE A 44 16.28 -9.63 14.51
CA ILE A 44 15.71 -10.48 13.46
C ILE A 44 16.79 -11.38 12.84
N VAL A 45 17.97 -10.83 12.51
CA VAL A 45 19.06 -11.60 11.89
C VAL A 45 19.97 -12.30 12.90
N GLY A 46 19.98 -11.86 14.16
CA GLY A 46 20.86 -12.37 15.21
C GLY A 46 22.04 -11.42 15.48
N PRO A 47 22.48 -11.32 16.75
CA PRO A 47 23.47 -10.33 17.17
C PRO A 47 24.88 -10.57 16.58
N ASP A 48 25.18 -11.83 16.22
CA ASP A 48 26.49 -12.25 15.74
C ASP A 48 26.58 -12.40 14.22
N VAL A 49 25.48 -12.12 13.49
CA VAL A 49 25.46 -12.21 12.03
C VAL A 49 25.97 -10.91 11.42
N GLU A 50 27.02 -11.02 10.59
CA GLU A 50 27.51 -9.90 9.80
C GLU A 50 26.51 -9.57 8.68
N ILE A 51 26.05 -8.32 8.63
CA ILE A 51 25.07 -7.88 7.62
C ILE A 51 25.79 -7.68 6.28
N VAL A 52 25.93 -8.77 5.52
CA VAL A 52 26.61 -8.77 4.21
C VAL A 52 25.73 -8.14 3.13
N TYR A 53 24.40 -8.35 3.19
CA TYR A 53 23.45 -7.93 2.15
C TYR A 53 22.71 -6.62 2.46
N SER A 54 23.42 -5.63 3.00
CA SER A 54 22.86 -4.32 3.37
C SER A 54 22.12 -3.60 2.22
N GLY A 55 22.57 -3.79 0.97
CA GLY A 55 21.92 -3.22 -0.22
C GLY A 55 20.52 -3.77 -0.49
N VAL A 56 20.28 -5.06 -0.17
CA VAL A 56 18.95 -5.68 -0.32
C VAL A 56 17.99 -5.12 0.72
N LEU A 57 18.45 -4.98 1.97
CA LEU A 57 17.69 -4.37 3.06
C LEU A 57 17.33 -2.91 2.75
N PHE A 58 18.30 -2.12 2.28
CA PHE A 58 18.06 -0.72 1.92
C PHE A 58 17.03 -0.61 0.79
N SER A 59 17.15 -1.47 -0.24
CA SER A 59 16.18 -1.53 -1.33
C SER A 59 14.78 -1.88 -0.81
N ALA A 60 14.66 -2.85 0.10
CA ALA A 60 13.40 -3.20 0.73
C ALA A 60 12.76 -2.00 1.45
N TRP A 61 13.54 -1.24 2.23
CA TRP A 61 13.07 -0.03 2.90
C TRP A 61 12.62 1.05 1.92
N VAL A 62 13.35 1.28 0.84
CA VAL A 62 12.95 2.24 -0.20
C VAL A 62 11.61 1.84 -0.81
N PHE A 63 11.41 0.57 -1.16
CA PHE A 63 10.14 0.08 -1.71
C PHE A 63 8.99 0.18 -0.70
N LEU A 64 9.21 -0.13 0.59
CA LEU A 64 8.20 0.05 1.63
C LEU A 64 7.86 1.55 1.85
N ALA A 65 8.84 2.44 1.79
CA ALA A 65 8.62 3.88 1.87
C ALA A 65 7.83 4.41 0.65
N LEU A 66 8.16 3.94 -0.56
CA LEU A 66 7.40 4.25 -1.77
C LEU A 66 5.96 3.72 -1.69
N SER A 67 5.77 2.54 -1.12
CA SER A 67 4.43 1.99 -0.87
C SER A 67 3.61 2.87 0.07
N LEU A 68 4.22 3.36 1.15
CA LEU A 68 3.60 4.29 2.09
C LEU A 68 3.18 5.59 1.40
N VAL A 69 4.08 6.21 0.62
CA VAL A 69 3.76 7.43 -0.14
C VAL A 69 2.63 7.16 -1.14
N GLY A 70 2.69 6.06 -1.89
CA GLY A 70 1.64 5.67 -2.83
C GLY A 70 0.29 5.44 -2.14
N GLY A 71 0.29 4.83 -0.96
CA GLY A 71 -0.91 4.60 -0.15
C GLY A 71 -1.56 5.90 0.34
N VAL A 72 -0.74 6.87 0.78
CA VAL A 72 -1.22 8.22 1.15
C VAL A 72 -1.80 8.94 -0.07
N LEU A 73 -1.12 8.88 -1.23
CA LEU A 73 -1.61 9.47 -2.47
C LEU A 73 -2.92 8.82 -2.95
N LEU A 74 -3.06 7.51 -2.81
CA LEU A 74 -4.30 6.79 -3.10
C LEU A 74 -5.46 7.29 -2.23
N LEU A 75 -5.26 7.39 -0.91
CA LEU A 75 -6.29 7.89 0.00
C LEU A 75 -6.65 9.36 -0.29
N GLY A 76 -5.65 10.18 -0.66
CA GLY A 76 -5.87 11.56 -1.11
C GLY A 76 -6.68 11.64 -2.41
N ALA A 77 -6.34 10.81 -3.41
CA ALA A 77 -7.06 10.73 -4.68
C ALA A 77 -8.51 10.28 -4.47
N LEU A 78 -8.74 9.25 -3.65
CA LEU A 78 -10.08 8.83 -3.26
C LEU A 78 -10.85 9.99 -2.61
N SER A 79 -10.26 10.64 -1.60
CA SER A 79 -10.90 11.77 -0.91
C SER A 79 -11.26 12.92 -1.86
N HIS A 80 -10.41 13.20 -2.85
CA HIS A 80 -10.68 14.20 -3.88
C HIS A 80 -11.90 13.82 -4.74
N HIS A 81 -11.95 12.59 -5.25
CA HIS A 81 -13.07 12.10 -6.06
C HIS A 81 -14.38 12.04 -5.27
N LEU A 82 -14.34 11.68 -3.99
CA LEU A 82 -15.54 11.68 -3.14
C LEU A 82 -16.10 13.09 -2.90
N ASN A 83 -15.25 14.12 -2.94
CA ASN A 83 -15.66 15.50 -2.68
C ASN A 83 -16.04 16.27 -3.95
N GLN A 84 -15.47 15.93 -5.11
CA GLN A 84 -15.72 16.65 -6.37
C GLN A 84 -16.74 15.97 -7.29
N ASP A 85 -16.85 14.64 -7.27
CA ASP A 85 -17.72 13.94 -8.21
C ASP A 85 -19.12 13.74 -7.62
N GLU A 86 -20.14 13.83 -8.48
CA GLU A 86 -21.48 13.42 -8.11
C GLU A 86 -21.49 11.90 -7.81
N PRO A 87 -22.42 11.43 -6.94
CA PRO A 87 -22.51 10.01 -6.58
C PRO A 87 -22.61 9.06 -7.78
N GLU A 88 -23.21 9.53 -8.87
CA GLU A 88 -23.38 8.76 -10.12
C GLU A 88 -22.08 8.67 -10.93
N ASP A 89 -21.17 9.63 -10.77
CA ASP A 89 -19.92 9.78 -11.52
C ASP A 89 -18.69 9.20 -10.82
N LEU A 90 -18.84 8.72 -9.57
CA LEU A 90 -17.80 8.01 -8.83
C LEU A 90 -17.13 6.95 -9.72
N ASN A 91 -15.85 7.16 -10.00
CA ASN A 91 -15.04 6.32 -10.87
C ASN A 91 -13.77 5.86 -10.16
N ILE A 92 -13.81 4.66 -9.60
CA ILE A 92 -12.65 4.00 -8.97
C ILE A 92 -11.52 3.69 -9.96
N TYR A 93 -11.78 3.74 -11.26
CA TYR A 93 -10.80 3.53 -12.33
C TYR A 93 -10.21 4.85 -12.84
N ALA A 94 -10.47 5.97 -12.16
CA ALA A 94 -9.77 7.22 -12.45
C ALA A 94 -8.26 7.00 -12.44
N SER A 95 -7.58 7.62 -13.39
CA SER A 95 -6.13 7.42 -13.62
C SER A 95 -5.32 7.67 -12.34
N SER A 96 -5.68 8.71 -11.57
CA SER A 96 -5.09 9.05 -10.28
C SER A 96 -5.18 7.92 -9.24
N ILE A 97 -6.36 7.34 -9.04
CA ILE A 97 -6.62 6.23 -8.11
C ILE A 97 -5.87 4.98 -8.59
N LYS A 98 -5.98 4.66 -9.88
CA LYS A 98 -5.38 3.46 -10.47
C LYS A 98 -3.85 3.48 -10.36
N TRP A 99 -3.20 4.58 -10.73
CA TRP A 99 -1.74 4.68 -10.67
C TRP A 99 -1.23 4.67 -9.24
N SER A 100 -1.86 5.45 -8.35
CA SER A 100 -1.45 5.50 -6.94
C SER A 100 -1.60 4.13 -6.27
N GLY A 101 -2.72 3.44 -6.53
CA GLY A 101 -2.97 2.09 -6.01
C GLY A 101 -2.00 1.05 -6.57
N LEU A 102 -1.72 1.07 -7.88
CA LEU A 102 -0.75 0.14 -8.49
C LEU A 102 0.66 0.36 -7.95
N VAL A 103 1.11 1.61 -7.84
CA VAL A 103 2.43 1.92 -7.29
C VAL A 103 2.52 1.47 -5.83
N ALA A 104 1.51 1.78 -5.02
CA ALA A 104 1.47 1.36 -3.62
C ALA A 104 1.55 -0.17 -3.47
N TRP A 105 0.75 -0.89 -4.26
CA TRP A 105 0.64 -2.34 -4.19
C TRP A 105 1.90 -3.06 -4.69
N TRP A 106 2.44 -2.66 -5.84
CA TRP A 106 3.68 -3.25 -6.36
C TRP A 106 4.88 -2.93 -5.49
N ALA A 107 4.99 -1.69 -5.00
CA ALA A 107 6.07 -1.31 -4.10
C ALA A 107 5.98 -2.06 -2.76
N PHE A 108 4.77 -2.31 -2.24
CA PHE A 108 4.58 -3.14 -1.05
C PHE A 108 5.11 -4.55 -1.26
N ILE A 109 4.66 -5.21 -2.32
CA ILE A 109 5.03 -6.62 -2.60
C ILE A 109 6.53 -6.75 -2.83
N LEU A 110 7.13 -5.86 -3.62
CA LEU A 110 8.57 -5.86 -3.85
C LEU A 110 9.34 -5.59 -2.55
N GLY A 111 8.88 -4.63 -1.74
CA GLY A 111 9.48 -4.31 -0.45
C GLY A 111 9.45 -5.49 0.52
N ILE A 112 8.30 -6.16 0.65
CA ILE A 112 8.16 -7.37 1.48
C ILE A 112 9.00 -8.52 0.93
N ALA A 113 8.97 -8.78 -0.38
CA ALA A 113 9.74 -9.87 -1.00
C ALA A 113 11.25 -9.68 -0.79
N LEU A 114 11.76 -8.46 -0.98
CA LEU A 114 13.16 -8.12 -0.72
C LEU A 114 13.51 -8.24 0.76
N PHE A 115 12.60 -7.84 1.65
CA PHE A 115 12.82 -7.99 3.09
C PHE A 115 12.90 -9.46 3.51
N VAL A 116 11.98 -10.30 3.04
CA VAL A 116 12.00 -11.75 3.30
C VAL A 116 13.25 -12.40 2.71
N LEU A 117 13.64 -12.01 1.48
CA LEU A 117 14.87 -12.47 0.86
C LEU A 117 16.10 -12.08 1.69
N PHE A 118 16.15 -10.84 2.17
CA PHE A 118 17.22 -10.38 3.05
C PHE A 118 17.30 -11.23 4.32
N VAL A 119 16.17 -11.45 5.00
CA VAL A 119 16.14 -12.28 6.21
C VAL A 119 16.60 -13.71 5.89
N GLY A 120 16.10 -14.32 4.81
CA GLY A 120 16.49 -15.69 4.43
C GLY A 120 17.95 -15.84 3.99
N LEU A 121 18.60 -14.78 3.54
CA LEU A 121 20.04 -14.79 3.20
C LEU A 121 20.96 -14.52 4.39
N ASN A 122 20.42 -14.03 5.52
CA ASN A 122 21.18 -13.69 6.73
C ASN A 122 20.82 -14.60 7.93
N LEU A 123 19.89 -15.54 7.77
CA LEU A 123 19.65 -16.65 8.72
C LEU A 123 20.54 -17.84 8.36
#